data_AF-A0A914D3G1-F1
#
_entry.id   AF-A0A914D3G1-F1
#
_cell.length_a   1.000
_cell.length_b   1.000
_cell.length_c   1.000
_cell.angle_alpha   90.00
_cell.angle_beta   90.00
_cell.angle_gamma   90.00
#
_symmetry.space_group_name_H-M   'P 1'
#
loop_
_entity.id
_entity.type
_entity.pdbx_description
1 polymer ?
#
loop_
_entity_poly.entity_id
_entity_poly.type
_entity_poly.pdbx_seq_one_letter_code
_entity_poly.pdbx_strand_id
1 'polypeptide(L)'
;MDETFENDGWESMDKIPVPEGLYEMAGAPKKSRKTSNDDPYRQIFKEKMEKLAKELASERREEKKQKEEPMVNLQKKESGEKDIDEMVEKMDKIPSPFEEESSEESDEVLWNPSKIEESIRSENSIRKSIFDDLVSDEAYDDDVDSFEESSSYSSEEEQIRRRPKEKLPPPGVKILPKSYGHFENSSRVHLKKPCAWKPEKLYEHKTAPRSWEYPGFEATLPREWDWRNVNGVNYCSPTRNQHIPVYCGSCWVFGTLGMLNDRFNVARKGRWPYTFLSPQEVINCNGQGSCSGGTPGFVFEHGKIHGLVEEGCNNYRAVNEVCDPYHRCGTCWPGNCYAIQNYTRFYVKEYGPLSGREAMMAEIHNRGPIVCTIGGTGNFDFNYNGGIYEELADEQFNHNVAVVGWGVDPETKVEYWIVRNSWGEAWGEKGWFRIVTSIYKNGRGNEYNLGIERECFWADVDISNLD
;
A
#
# COMPACT_ATOMS: atom_id res chain seq x y z
N MET A 1 15.39 43.24 -34.05
CA MET A 1 15.93 43.21 -32.68
C MET A 1 14.86 42.54 -31.81
N ASP A 2 14.52 41.26 -31.95
CA ASP A 2 15.23 40.09 -32.51
C ASP A 2 16.72 40.05 -32.16
N GLU A 3 17.04 39.28 -31.12
CA GLU A 3 18.30 38.56 -31.02
C GLU A 3 18.02 37.22 -30.33
N THR A 4 18.25 36.15 -31.07
CA THR A 4 18.23 34.75 -30.62
C THR A 4 19.54 34.42 -29.91
N PHE A 5 19.48 33.59 -28.86
CA PHE A 5 20.66 32.85 -28.42
C PHE A 5 20.37 31.35 -28.39
N GLU A 6 21.34 30.58 -28.86
CA GLU A 6 21.21 29.19 -29.27
C GLU A 6 21.43 28.21 -28.09
N ASN A 7 21.01 26.97 -28.30
CA ASN A 7 21.45 25.84 -27.48
C ASN A 7 22.97 25.66 -27.61
N ASP A 8 23.63 25.26 -26.51
CA ASP A 8 24.65 24.21 -26.56
C ASP A 8 25.01 23.68 -25.16
N GLY A 9 25.38 22.40 -25.08
CA GLY A 9 26.25 21.88 -24.03
C GLY A 9 25.64 21.26 -22.76
N TRP A 10 25.00 20.09 -22.89
CA TRP A 10 25.09 18.99 -21.89
C TRP A 10 24.96 17.62 -22.58
N GLU A 11 25.89 17.31 -23.49
CA GLU A 11 26.22 15.92 -23.83
C GLU A 11 27.36 15.40 -22.96
N SER A 12 27.49 14.06 -22.87
CA SER A 12 28.46 13.30 -22.06
C SER A 12 28.28 13.29 -20.53
N MET A 13 27.58 12.27 -20.04
CA MET A 13 28.07 11.48 -18.90
C MET A 13 27.56 10.04 -19.01
N ASP A 14 28.46 9.20 -19.53
CA ASP A 14 28.57 7.74 -19.57
C ASP A 14 27.38 6.84 -19.19
N LYS A 15 27.09 5.93 -20.14
CA LYS A 15 26.26 4.74 -19.92
C LYS A 15 27.02 3.75 -19.04
N ILE A 16 26.45 3.38 -17.90
CA ILE A 16 26.93 2.23 -17.11
C ILE A 16 26.72 0.95 -17.94
N PRO A 17 27.76 0.14 -18.21
CA PRO A 17 27.59 -1.13 -18.90
C PRO A 17 26.88 -2.15 -18.00
N VAL A 18 25.85 -2.81 -18.53
CA VAL A 18 25.28 -4.02 -17.91
C VAL A 18 26.14 -5.21 -18.36
N PRO A 19 26.66 -6.06 -17.46
CA PRO A 19 27.40 -7.25 -17.88
C PRO A 19 26.50 -8.24 -18.61
N GLU A 20 26.86 -8.59 -19.85
CA GLU A 20 26.21 -9.68 -20.60
C GLU A 20 26.63 -11.03 -20.00
N GLY A 21 25.82 -11.57 -19.11
CA GLY A 21 26.11 -12.84 -18.42
C GLY A 21 24.92 -13.49 -17.72
N LEU A 22 23.67 -13.16 -18.12
CA LEU A 22 22.45 -13.56 -17.40
C LEU A 22 21.35 -14.17 -18.30
N TYR A 23 21.73 -14.71 -19.46
CA TYR A 23 20.80 -15.28 -20.45
C TYR A 23 21.14 -16.71 -20.92
N GLU A 24 21.69 -17.58 -20.06
CA GLU A 24 21.88 -18.99 -20.43
C GLU A 24 21.75 -20.04 -19.32
N MET A 25 20.57 -20.13 -18.67
CA MET A 25 20.15 -21.34 -17.92
C MET A 25 18.67 -21.73 -18.14
N ALA A 26 18.11 -21.40 -19.32
CA ALA A 26 16.73 -21.75 -19.70
C ALA A 26 16.69 -22.86 -20.78
N GLY A 27 17.39 -23.98 -20.57
CA GLY A 27 17.59 -24.99 -21.62
C GLY A 27 18.03 -26.39 -21.17
N ALA A 28 17.29 -27.05 -20.27
CA ALA A 28 17.49 -28.48 -19.98
C ALA A 28 16.16 -29.26 -19.88
N PRO A 29 16.08 -30.51 -20.38
CA PRO A 29 14.80 -31.15 -20.69
C PRO A 29 14.13 -31.88 -19.51
N LYS A 30 12.79 -31.93 -19.57
CA LYS A 30 11.93 -32.67 -18.64
C LYS A 30 12.36 -34.14 -18.48
N LYS A 31 12.77 -34.53 -17.28
CA LYS A 31 12.76 -35.94 -16.81
C LYS A 31 11.97 -36.05 -15.51
N SER A 32 11.00 -36.96 -15.49
CA SER A 32 10.15 -37.21 -14.32
C SER A 32 10.93 -37.89 -13.20
N ARG A 33 11.09 -37.20 -12.06
CA ARG A 33 11.52 -37.86 -10.82
C ARG A 33 10.32 -38.52 -10.15
N LYS A 34 10.29 -39.86 -10.20
CA LYS A 34 9.40 -40.68 -9.37
C LYS A 34 9.75 -40.46 -7.89
N THR A 35 8.72 -40.43 -7.05
CA THR A 35 8.87 -40.44 -5.60
C THR A 35 9.34 -41.81 -5.11
N SER A 36 10.57 -41.90 -4.59
CA SER A 36 10.98 -42.97 -3.66
C SER A 36 10.92 -42.44 -2.23
N ASN A 37 10.63 -43.30 -1.26
CA ASN A 37 10.52 -42.90 0.15
C ASN A 37 11.88 -42.75 0.85
N ASP A 38 12.98 -43.11 0.18
CA ASP A 38 14.34 -43.13 0.70
C ASP A 38 15.14 -41.88 0.29
N ASP A 39 14.58 -40.70 0.52
CA ASP A 39 15.31 -39.43 0.40
C ASP A 39 16.00 -39.10 1.75
N PRO A 40 17.34 -39.16 1.85
CA PRO A 40 18.05 -38.92 3.09
C PRO A 40 17.82 -37.50 3.64
N TYR A 41 17.60 -36.50 2.79
CA TYR A 41 17.30 -35.14 3.25
C TYR A 41 15.95 -35.05 3.95
N ARG A 42 14.96 -35.82 3.48
CA ARG A 42 13.64 -35.89 4.10
C ARG A 42 13.67 -36.62 5.44
N GLN A 43 14.54 -37.62 5.58
CA GLN A 43 14.75 -38.33 6.84
C GLN A 43 15.46 -37.45 7.88
N ILE A 44 16.54 -36.76 7.49
CA ILE A 44 17.25 -35.76 8.34
C ILE A 44 16.30 -34.63 8.77
N PHE A 45 15.46 -34.13 7.88
CA PHE A 45 14.46 -33.12 8.23
C PHE A 45 13.44 -33.64 9.26
N LYS A 46 12.96 -34.88 9.07
CA LYS A 46 12.01 -35.51 9.99
C LYS A 46 12.62 -35.73 11.38
N GLU A 47 13.86 -36.21 11.46
CA GLU A 47 14.60 -36.39 12.73
C GLU A 47 14.83 -35.05 13.45
N LYS A 48 15.18 -33.98 12.73
CA LYS A 48 15.30 -32.63 13.30
C LYS A 48 13.97 -32.12 13.86
N MET A 49 12.86 -32.30 13.13
CA MET A 49 11.53 -31.88 13.60
C MET A 49 11.02 -32.72 14.79
N GLU A 50 11.32 -34.02 14.82
CA GLU A 50 10.99 -34.87 15.98
C GLU A 50 11.85 -34.54 17.22
N LYS A 51 13.09 -34.05 17.03
CA LYS A 51 13.92 -33.54 18.14
C LYS A 51 13.34 -32.25 18.70
N LEU A 52 13.04 -31.27 17.84
CA LEU A 52 12.46 -29.99 18.23
C LEU A 52 11.11 -30.16 18.95
N ALA A 53 10.27 -31.09 18.47
CA ALA A 53 9.00 -31.41 19.12
C ALA A 53 9.15 -32.05 20.52
N LYS A 54 10.25 -32.78 20.77
CA LYS A 54 10.58 -33.33 22.10
C LYS A 54 11.09 -32.24 23.03
N GLU A 55 11.96 -31.35 22.55
CA GLU A 55 12.51 -30.21 23.31
C GLU A 55 11.38 -29.27 23.79
N LEU A 56 10.46 -28.86 22.88
CA LEU A 56 9.25 -28.09 23.22
C LEU A 56 8.28 -28.81 24.17
N ALA A 57 8.28 -30.15 24.19
CA ALA A 57 7.46 -30.95 25.09
C ALA A 57 8.10 -31.13 26.48
N SER A 58 9.42 -31.02 26.61
CA SER A 58 10.10 -30.91 27.91
C SER A 58 9.87 -29.56 28.57
N GLU A 59 10.04 -28.46 27.83
CA GLU A 59 9.84 -27.10 28.35
C GLU A 59 8.43 -26.91 28.94
N ARG A 60 7.38 -27.32 28.20
CA ARG A 60 5.99 -27.31 28.68
C ARG A 60 5.70 -28.25 29.86
N ARG A 61 6.58 -29.22 30.15
CA ARG A 61 6.49 -30.08 31.34
C ARG A 61 7.20 -29.45 32.54
N GLU A 62 8.26 -28.68 32.32
CA GLU A 62 8.96 -27.94 33.38
C GLU A 62 8.14 -26.72 33.83
N GLU A 63 7.53 -25.97 32.91
CA GLU A 63 6.55 -24.91 33.24
C GLU A 63 5.36 -25.43 34.05
N LYS A 64 4.92 -26.67 33.81
CA LYS A 64 3.86 -27.30 34.60
C LYS A 64 4.34 -27.72 36.00
N LYS A 65 5.56 -28.25 36.13
CA LYS A 65 6.14 -28.58 37.44
C LYS A 65 6.35 -27.35 38.32
N GLN A 66 6.76 -26.22 37.75
CA GLN A 66 6.91 -24.96 38.51
C GLN A 66 5.58 -24.37 39.01
N LYS A 67 4.42 -24.88 38.55
CA LYS A 67 3.08 -24.49 39.04
C LYS A 67 2.48 -25.47 40.05
N GLU A 68 3.17 -26.55 40.41
CA GLU A 68 2.69 -27.58 41.33
C GLU A 68 3.75 -27.94 42.41
N GLU A 69 4.16 -26.96 43.22
CA GLU A 69 4.73 -27.22 44.56
C GLU A 69 3.86 -26.57 45.67
N PRO A 70 3.69 -27.22 46.84
CA PRO A 70 2.63 -26.86 47.78
C PRO A 70 3.05 -25.78 48.80
N MET A 71 2.18 -24.80 49.05
CA MET A 71 2.33 -23.89 50.19
C MET A 71 2.17 -24.62 51.52
N VAL A 72 3.25 -24.72 52.29
CA VAL A 72 3.22 -25.25 53.67
C VAL A 72 2.90 -24.13 54.67
N ASN A 73 1.62 -24.00 54.97
CA ASN A 73 1.06 -23.87 56.32
C ASN A 73 1.68 -22.83 57.30
N LEU A 74 1.01 -21.68 57.45
CA LEU A 74 1.03 -20.90 58.70
C LEU A 74 -0.40 -20.64 59.18
N GLN A 75 -0.88 -21.45 60.12
CA GLN A 75 -2.09 -21.18 60.88
C GLN A 75 -1.79 -20.28 62.09
N LYS A 76 -2.73 -19.36 62.36
CA LYS A 76 -2.99 -18.68 63.65
C LYS A 76 -1.85 -17.84 64.27
N LYS A 77 -2.01 -16.53 64.17
CA LYS A 77 -2.05 -15.66 65.35
C LYS A 77 -3.26 -14.75 65.28
N GLU A 78 -4.10 -14.81 66.31
CA GLU A 78 -5.18 -13.86 66.56
C GLU A 78 -4.58 -12.58 67.17
N SER A 79 -4.92 -11.40 66.64
CA SER A 79 -5.30 -10.21 67.44
C SER A 79 -5.31 -8.94 66.59
N GLY A 80 -6.44 -8.23 66.58
CA GLY A 80 -6.51 -6.80 66.29
C GLY A 80 -6.49 -6.40 64.81
N GLU A 81 -7.67 -6.14 64.26
CA GLU A 81 -8.03 -4.76 63.89
C GLU A 81 -9.56 -4.63 63.80
N LYS A 82 -10.09 -3.61 64.47
CA LYS A 82 -11.42 -3.07 64.24
C LYS A 82 -11.28 -1.89 63.26
N ASP A 83 -12.42 -1.33 62.86
CA ASP A 83 -12.53 0.04 62.34
C ASP A 83 -12.00 0.27 60.91
N ILE A 84 -12.63 -0.40 59.94
CA ILE A 84 -12.68 0.05 58.53
C ILE A 84 -14.12 0.37 58.07
N ASP A 85 -15.14 -0.17 58.74
CA ASP A 85 -16.57 0.09 58.42
C ASP A 85 -17.07 1.51 58.78
N GLU A 86 -16.28 2.34 59.48
CA GLU A 86 -16.70 3.69 59.91
C GLU A 86 -16.27 4.83 58.96
N MET A 87 -15.51 4.55 57.88
CA MET A 87 -14.99 5.58 56.97
C MET A 87 -15.79 5.76 55.67
N VAL A 88 -16.77 4.90 55.37
CA VAL A 88 -17.50 4.92 54.08
C VAL A 88 -18.74 5.84 54.10
N GLU A 89 -19.21 6.30 55.26
CA GLU A 89 -20.52 6.97 55.39
C GLU A 89 -20.51 8.51 55.32
N LYS A 90 -19.39 9.16 54.94
CA LYS A 90 -19.26 10.65 54.97
C LYS A 90 -18.53 11.31 53.78
N MET A 91 -18.73 10.84 52.56
CA MET A 91 -18.35 11.60 51.34
C MET A 91 -19.54 11.85 50.41
N ASP A 92 -20.50 12.66 50.89
CA ASP A 92 -21.52 13.25 50.02
C ASP A 92 -22.03 14.59 50.60
N LYS A 93 -21.39 15.71 50.20
CA LYS A 93 -21.92 17.10 50.17
C LYS A 93 -20.89 18.12 49.61
N ILE A 94 -21.33 18.80 48.55
CA ILE A 94 -20.70 19.84 47.69
C ILE A 94 -20.74 21.21 48.44
N PRO A 95 -19.83 22.23 48.28
CA PRO A 95 -19.40 22.85 47.01
C PRO A 95 -17.95 23.40 46.87
N SER A 96 -17.60 23.88 45.66
CA SER A 96 -16.41 24.71 45.37
C SER A 96 -16.65 26.20 45.70
N PRO A 97 -15.61 27.08 45.81
CA PRO A 97 -15.01 27.67 44.59
C PRO A 97 -13.51 28.12 44.67
N PHE A 98 -12.91 28.39 43.49
CA PHE A 98 -11.90 29.43 43.14
C PHE A 98 -10.47 29.52 43.76
N GLU A 99 -9.56 30.02 42.88
CA GLU A 99 -8.28 30.75 43.09
C GLU A 99 -6.95 30.05 43.53
N GLU A 100 -6.02 30.04 42.55
CA GLU A 100 -4.58 30.41 42.51
C GLU A 100 -3.44 29.81 43.40
N GLU A 101 -2.28 29.74 42.70
CA GLU A 101 -0.85 29.71 43.10
C GLU A 101 -0.16 28.49 43.77
N SER A 102 0.95 28.06 43.09
CA SER A 102 2.23 27.50 43.59
C SER A 102 2.23 26.33 44.62
N SER A 103 3.02 25.28 44.48
CA SER A 103 4.48 25.29 44.28
C SER A 103 5.03 23.92 43.84
N GLU A 104 6.28 23.90 43.38
CA GLU A 104 7.05 22.69 43.04
C GLU A 104 7.44 21.89 44.30
N GLU A 105 7.44 20.55 44.22
CA GLU A 105 8.59 19.74 44.70
C GLU A 105 8.62 18.37 44.01
N SER A 106 9.82 17.80 43.91
CA SER A 106 10.19 16.72 42.98
C SER A 106 10.60 15.43 43.68
N ASP A 107 10.32 14.27 43.07
CA ASP A 107 11.02 13.02 43.37
C ASP A 107 11.39 12.29 42.05
N GLU A 108 12.69 12.26 41.73
CA GLU A 108 13.24 11.46 40.63
C GLU A 108 13.62 10.05 41.09
N VAL A 109 13.32 9.03 40.28
CA VAL A 109 13.87 7.67 40.45
C VAL A 109 14.83 7.35 39.31
N LEU A 110 16.11 7.29 39.62
CA LEU A 110 17.21 7.09 38.67
C LEU A 110 17.20 5.68 38.03
N TRP A 111 17.24 5.64 36.70
CA TRP A 111 17.38 4.43 35.88
C TRP A 111 18.84 4.30 35.41
N ASN A 112 19.51 3.16 35.62
CA ASN A 112 20.95 3.00 35.34
C ASN A 112 21.21 2.04 34.16
N PRO A 113 21.65 2.54 32.97
CA PRO A 113 21.85 1.70 31.77
C PRO A 113 23.03 0.74 31.81
N SER A 114 24.02 0.94 32.71
CA SER A 114 25.35 0.34 32.54
C SER A 114 25.42 -1.18 32.72
N LYS A 115 24.38 -1.82 33.26
CA LYS A 115 24.33 -3.28 33.48
C LYS A 115 23.76 -4.09 32.32
N ILE A 116 23.15 -3.44 31.33
CA ILE A 116 22.56 -4.12 30.17
C ILE A 116 23.63 -4.36 29.08
N GLU A 117 24.57 -3.43 28.91
CA GLU A 117 25.62 -3.54 27.88
C GLU A 117 26.60 -4.70 28.09
N GLU A 118 26.92 -5.07 29.34
CA GLU A 118 27.81 -6.21 29.62
C GLU A 118 27.17 -7.55 29.21
N SER A 119 25.84 -7.69 29.38
CA SER A 119 25.12 -8.92 28.99
C SER A 119 24.98 -9.06 27.47
N ILE A 120 24.98 -7.95 26.72
CA ILE A 120 24.89 -7.97 25.24
C ILE A 120 26.27 -8.23 24.59
N ARG A 121 27.37 -7.88 25.28
CA ARG A 121 28.73 -8.16 24.77
C ARG A 121 29.09 -9.66 24.82
N SER A 122 28.62 -10.41 25.80
CA SER A 122 28.93 -11.85 25.93
C SER A 122 28.26 -12.71 24.85
N GLU A 123 27.00 -12.45 24.50
CA GLU A 123 26.27 -13.22 23.48
C GLU A 123 26.83 -13.03 22.06
N ASN A 124 27.28 -11.82 21.72
CA ASN A 124 27.86 -11.53 20.41
C ASN A 124 29.21 -12.21 20.17
N SER A 125 29.96 -12.54 21.24
CA SER A 125 31.21 -13.30 21.12
C SER A 125 30.98 -14.75 20.68
N ILE A 126 29.82 -15.34 20.97
CA ILE A 126 29.50 -16.74 20.66
C ILE A 126 28.99 -16.89 19.22
N ARG A 127 28.30 -15.87 18.68
CA ARG A 127 27.86 -15.90 17.28
C ARG A 127 28.99 -15.75 16.27
N LYS A 128 30.07 -15.04 16.61
CA LYS A 128 31.19 -14.81 15.67
C LYS A 128 31.97 -16.08 15.35
N SER A 129 32.23 -16.94 16.34
CA SER A 129 32.98 -18.20 16.12
C SER A 129 32.24 -19.26 15.30
N ILE A 130 30.93 -19.10 15.08
CA ILE A 130 30.12 -20.03 14.27
C ILE A 130 30.14 -19.65 12.79
N PHE A 131 30.50 -18.40 12.46
CA PHE A 131 30.48 -17.88 11.09
C PHE A 131 31.81 -18.10 10.35
N ASP A 132 32.93 -18.08 11.09
CA ASP A 132 34.27 -18.23 10.51
C ASP A 132 34.60 -19.69 10.11
N ASP A 133 33.84 -20.69 10.60
CA ASP A 133 33.99 -22.12 10.28
C ASP A 133 33.27 -22.57 8.97
N LEU A 134 32.59 -21.66 8.25
CA LEU A 134 31.76 -21.98 7.07
C LEU A 134 32.29 -21.44 5.73
N VAL A 135 33.52 -20.91 5.71
CA VAL A 135 34.15 -20.38 4.48
C VAL A 135 35.60 -20.88 4.35
N SER A 136 35.77 -22.10 3.85
CA SER A 136 37.03 -22.57 3.25
C SER A 136 36.76 -23.36 1.96
N ASP A 137 37.65 -23.18 0.97
CA ASP A 137 37.85 -24.01 -0.24
C ASP A 137 36.70 -23.99 -1.29
N GLU A 138 36.86 -24.10 -2.63
CA GLU A 138 37.93 -23.95 -3.65
C GLU A 138 37.17 -23.92 -5.03
N ALA A 139 37.58 -23.33 -6.16
CA ALA A 139 38.67 -22.43 -6.56
C ALA A 139 38.25 -21.66 -7.87
N TYR A 140 39.19 -21.10 -8.65
CA TYR A 140 38.99 -20.57 -10.03
C TYR A 140 39.63 -21.50 -11.07
N ASP A 141 39.13 -21.48 -12.32
CA ASP A 141 39.94 -21.71 -13.54
C ASP A 141 39.31 -20.94 -14.72
N ASP A 142 40.15 -20.26 -15.49
CA ASP A 142 39.79 -19.51 -16.72
C ASP A 142 40.06 -20.38 -17.97
N ASP A 143 39.27 -20.20 -19.03
CA ASP A 143 39.73 -20.47 -20.40
C ASP A 143 39.02 -19.55 -21.40
N VAL A 144 39.80 -19.01 -22.34
CA VAL A 144 39.38 -17.99 -23.32
C VAL A 144 39.40 -18.59 -24.71
N ASP A 145 38.36 -18.36 -25.53
CA ASP A 145 38.55 -18.38 -26.97
C ASP A 145 37.62 -17.40 -27.73
N SER A 146 38.16 -16.79 -28.77
CA SER A 146 37.56 -15.69 -29.55
C SER A 146 36.90 -16.18 -30.84
N PHE A 147 35.84 -15.51 -31.35
CA PHE A 147 35.59 -15.46 -32.81
C PHE A 147 34.74 -14.24 -33.25
N GLU A 148 34.86 -13.89 -34.53
CA GLU A 148 34.62 -12.55 -35.12
C GLU A 148 33.18 -12.22 -35.57
N GLU A 149 32.88 -10.92 -35.68
CA GLU A 149 31.70 -10.38 -36.40
C GLU A 149 31.78 -10.60 -37.92
N SER A 150 30.62 -10.71 -38.59
CA SER A 150 30.48 -10.14 -39.95
C SER A 150 29.04 -9.72 -40.30
N SER A 151 28.94 -8.56 -40.94
CA SER A 151 27.70 -7.93 -41.43
C SER A 151 27.44 -8.21 -42.91
N SER A 152 26.18 -8.20 -43.37
CA SER A 152 25.85 -7.77 -44.74
C SER A 152 24.40 -7.28 -44.90
N TYR A 153 24.19 -6.39 -45.89
CA TYR A 153 22.94 -5.67 -46.14
C TYR A 153 22.78 -5.46 -47.66
N SER A 154 21.68 -5.91 -48.26
CA SER A 154 21.18 -5.57 -49.62
C SER A 154 19.77 -6.16 -49.78
N SER A 155 18.68 -5.41 -49.95
CA SER A 155 18.26 -4.47 -51.02
C SER A 155 17.75 -5.16 -52.30
N GLU A 156 16.44 -5.15 -52.54
CA GLU A 156 15.80 -5.06 -53.87
C GLU A 156 14.28 -4.79 -53.78
N GLU A 157 13.83 -3.65 -54.37
CA GLU A 157 12.45 -3.42 -54.85
C GLU A 157 12.43 -3.80 -56.36
N GLU A 158 11.34 -4.07 -57.08
CA GLU A 158 10.10 -3.28 -57.24
C GLU A 158 9.05 -4.04 -58.13
N GLN A 159 7.86 -3.44 -58.33
CA GLN A 159 6.76 -3.78 -59.29
C GLN A 159 5.76 -4.88 -58.82
N ILE A 160 4.42 -4.81 -59.00
CA ILE A 160 3.56 -4.08 -59.97
C ILE A 160 2.25 -3.51 -59.34
N ARG A 161 2.10 -2.18 -59.36
CA ARG A 161 0.94 -1.31 -59.74
C ARG A 161 -0.57 -1.76 -59.60
N ARG A 162 -1.34 -0.86 -58.92
CA ARG A 162 -2.68 -0.24 -59.24
C ARG A 162 -4.00 -0.79 -58.61
N ARG A 163 -4.55 -0.06 -57.61
CA ARG A 163 -5.92 0.56 -57.58
C ARG A 163 -6.08 1.53 -56.36
N PRO A 164 -7.20 2.29 -56.17
CA PRO A 164 -7.14 3.75 -56.04
C PRO A 164 -6.97 4.32 -54.61
N LYS A 165 -6.70 5.64 -54.55
CA LYS A 165 -6.33 6.40 -53.35
C LYS A 165 -7.52 6.72 -52.43
N GLU A 166 -7.44 6.32 -51.17
CA GLU A 166 -8.04 7.08 -50.06
C GLU A 166 -6.98 8.01 -49.43
N LYS A 167 -7.42 9.07 -48.75
CA LYS A 167 -6.54 10.14 -48.27
C LYS A 167 -5.78 9.69 -47.01
N LEU A 168 -4.45 9.60 -47.09
CA LEU A 168 -3.62 9.45 -45.90
C LEU A 168 -3.65 10.72 -45.02
N PRO A 169 -3.62 10.60 -43.69
CA PRO A 169 -3.31 11.70 -42.78
C PRO A 169 -1.83 12.15 -42.92
N PRO A 170 -1.46 13.36 -42.45
CA PRO A 170 -0.12 13.91 -42.64
C PRO A 170 0.99 13.09 -41.96
N PRO A 171 2.22 13.09 -42.50
CA PRO A 171 3.32 12.28 -41.99
C PRO A 171 3.85 12.85 -40.67
N GLY A 172 3.93 12.01 -39.63
CA GLY A 172 4.51 12.37 -38.34
C GLY A 172 4.00 11.55 -37.16
N VAL A 173 2.78 11.02 -37.22
CA VAL A 173 2.22 10.17 -36.16
C VAL A 173 2.43 8.70 -36.49
N LYS A 174 3.34 8.03 -35.77
CA LYS A 174 3.36 6.56 -35.70
C LYS A 174 2.10 6.10 -34.96
N ILE A 175 1.05 5.81 -35.71
CA ILE A 175 -0.12 5.10 -35.18
C ILE A 175 0.37 3.70 -34.76
N LEU A 176 0.45 3.45 -33.45
CA LEU A 176 0.74 2.12 -32.92
C LEU A 176 -0.33 1.15 -33.46
N PRO A 177 0.06 -0.04 -33.95
CA PRO A 177 -0.87 -0.94 -34.62
C PRO A 177 -2.02 -1.36 -33.68
N LYS A 178 -3.26 -1.28 -34.18
CA LYS A 178 -4.48 -1.74 -33.50
C LYS A 178 -4.57 -3.27 -33.46
N SER A 179 -3.56 -3.92 -32.90
CA SER A 179 -3.56 -5.31 -32.46
C SER A 179 -2.25 -5.63 -31.74
N TYR A 180 -2.11 -5.19 -30.49
CA TYR A 180 -1.41 -6.09 -29.57
C TYR A 180 -2.33 -7.28 -29.41
N GLY A 181 -1.91 -8.42 -29.98
CA GLY A 181 -2.67 -9.67 -29.89
C GLY A 181 -2.90 -10.07 -28.44
N HIS A 182 -3.83 -11.00 -28.20
CA HIS A 182 -4.03 -11.60 -26.89
C HIS A 182 -2.70 -12.11 -26.32
N PHE A 183 -2.10 -11.32 -25.42
CA PHE A 183 -1.23 -11.87 -24.40
C PHE A 183 -2.14 -12.73 -23.52
N GLU A 184 -2.13 -14.05 -23.74
CA GLU A 184 -2.50 -15.00 -22.69
C GLU A 184 -1.50 -14.81 -21.54
N ASN A 185 -1.81 -13.84 -20.69
CA ASN A 185 -0.84 -13.24 -19.79
C ASN A 185 -0.67 -14.10 -18.53
N SER A 186 0.04 -15.21 -18.70
CA SER A 186 0.42 -16.13 -17.62
C SER A 186 1.16 -15.42 -16.47
N SER A 187 1.68 -14.21 -16.70
CA SER A 187 2.28 -13.31 -15.69
C SER A 187 1.30 -12.77 -14.64
N ARG A 188 -0.03 -12.83 -14.86
CA ARG A 188 -1.06 -12.40 -13.86
C ARG A 188 -1.81 -13.56 -13.19
N VAL A 189 -1.27 -14.78 -13.23
CA VAL A 189 -1.86 -16.00 -12.61
C VAL A 189 -1.98 -15.94 -11.07
N HIS A 190 -1.54 -14.85 -10.43
CA HIS A 190 -1.56 -14.64 -8.98
C HIS A 190 -2.81 -13.94 -8.42
N LEU A 191 -3.76 -13.48 -9.24
CA LEU A 191 -5.06 -12.92 -8.81
C LEU A 191 -6.04 -13.97 -8.19
N LYS A 192 -5.53 -15.06 -7.60
CA LYS A 192 -6.33 -16.13 -6.97
C LYS A 192 -6.92 -15.75 -5.60
N LYS A 193 -6.56 -14.59 -5.07
CA LYS A 193 -7.11 -14.02 -3.83
C LYS A 193 -7.43 -12.54 -4.06
N PRO A 194 -8.53 -12.02 -3.51
CA PRO A 194 -8.90 -10.61 -3.64
C PRO A 194 -7.88 -9.72 -2.92
N CYS A 195 -7.61 -8.54 -3.49
CA CYS A 195 -6.70 -7.55 -2.91
C CYS A 195 -7.44 -6.65 -1.89
N ALA A 196 -8.75 -6.47 -2.05
CA ALA A 196 -9.63 -5.91 -1.04
C ALA A 196 -10.24 -7.03 -0.18
N TRP A 197 -10.24 -6.86 1.14
CA TRP A 197 -10.95 -7.73 2.07
C TRP A 197 -12.27 -7.06 2.48
N LYS A 198 -13.32 -7.87 2.63
CA LYS A 198 -14.58 -7.39 3.21
C LYS A 198 -14.33 -6.89 4.65
N PRO A 199 -14.81 -5.70 5.03
CA PRO A 199 -14.69 -5.22 6.41
C PRO A 199 -15.33 -6.20 7.42
N GLU A 200 -14.56 -6.63 8.42
CA GLU A 200 -15.06 -7.46 9.54
C GLU A 200 -15.89 -6.64 10.55
N LYS A 201 -15.66 -5.33 10.59
CA LYS A 201 -16.33 -4.35 11.46
C LYS A 201 -16.62 -3.07 10.66
N LEU A 202 -17.46 -2.20 11.22
CA LEU A 202 -17.61 -0.84 10.74
C LEU A 202 -16.36 -0.03 11.08
N TYR A 203 -15.72 0.57 10.08
CA TYR A 203 -14.60 1.49 10.27
C TYR A 203 -15.12 2.92 10.22
N GLU A 204 -15.42 3.47 11.40
CA GLU A 204 -15.88 4.85 11.55
C GLU A 204 -15.27 5.49 12.79
N HIS A 205 -14.83 6.74 12.63
CA HIS A 205 -14.56 7.67 13.71
C HIS A 205 -14.94 9.06 13.24
N LYS A 206 -16.07 9.59 13.70
CA LYS A 206 -16.55 10.94 13.36
C LYS A 206 -17.10 11.66 14.59
N THR A 207 -17.01 12.99 14.60
CA THR A 207 -17.54 13.83 15.69
C THR A 207 -18.94 14.33 15.42
N ALA A 208 -19.34 14.41 14.14
CA ALA A 208 -20.67 14.81 13.69
C ALA A 208 -21.09 14.06 12.41
N PRO A 209 -22.40 13.94 12.13
CA PRO A 209 -22.88 13.44 10.83
C PRO A 209 -22.48 14.36 9.67
N ARG A 210 -22.21 13.78 8.50
CA ARG A 210 -21.98 14.54 7.27
C ARG A 210 -23.29 15.15 6.77
N SER A 211 -23.21 16.21 5.94
CA SER A 211 -24.38 16.88 5.37
C SER A 211 -25.30 15.94 4.59
N TRP A 212 -24.73 14.91 3.96
CA TRP A 212 -25.44 13.90 3.18
C TRP A 212 -26.04 12.76 4.03
N GLU A 213 -25.80 12.73 5.35
CA GLU A 213 -26.43 11.77 6.27
C GLU A 213 -27.78 12.25 6.83
N TYR A 214 -28.12 13.53 6.65
CA TYR A 214 -29.38 14.08 7.16
C TYR A 214 -30.58 13.69 6.26
N PRO A 215 -31.74 13.34 6.84
CA PRO A 215 -32.95 13.08 6.07
C PRO A 215 -33.36 14.28 5.20
N GLY A 216 -33.73 14.03 3.94
CA GLY A 216 -34.08 15.09 2.99
C GLY A 216 -32.88 15.84 2.42
N PHE A 217 -31.66 15.27 2.48
CA PHE A 217 -30.51 15.79 1.76
C PHE A 217 -30.77 15.85 0.25
N GLU A 218 -30.69 17.05 -0.33
CA GLU A 218 -30.69 17.28 -1.77
C GLU A 218 -29.33 17.85 -2.21
N ALA A 219 -28.66 17.12 -3.11
CA ALA A 219 -27.37 17.49 -3.67
C ALA A 219 -27.51 18.62 -4.71
N THR A 220 -27.21 19.86 -4.33
CA THR A 220 -27.00 20.96 -5.29
C THR A 220 -25.54 20.95 -5.74
N LEU A 221 -25.21 20.15 -6.75
CA LEU A 221 -23.85 19.89 -7.20
C LEU A 221 -23.65 20.23 -8.68
N PRO A 222 -22.42 20.55 -9.13
CA PRO A 222 -22.14 20.77 -10.53
C PRO A 222 -22.34 19.49 -11.35
N ARG A 223 -22.71 19.64 -12.61
CA ARG A 223 -22.89 18.51 -13.55
C ARG A 223 -21.61 17.69 -13.76
N GLU A 224 -20.45 18.32 -13.60
CA GLU A 224 -19.13 17.72 -13.82
C GLU A 224 -18.17 18.28 -12.77
N TRP A 225 -17.27 17.44 -12.25
CA TRP A 225 -16.26 17.82 -11.27
C TRP A 225 -15.03 16.92 -11.41
N ASP A 226 -13.83 17.48 -11.38
CA ASP A 226 -12.58 16.71 -11.53
C ASP A 226 -11.44 17.33 -10.71
N TRP A 227 -11.01 16.64 -9.64
CA TRP A 227 -9.88 17.11 -8.81
C TRP A 227 -8.53 17.16 -9.55
N ARG A 228 -8.44 16.58 -10.76
CA ARG A 228 -7.28 16.74 -11.66
C ARG A 228 -7.22 18.13 -12.30
N ASN A 229 -8.32 18.89 -12.29
CA ASN A 229 -8.39 20.25 -12.84
C ASN A 229 -9.51 21.07 -12.17
N VAL A 230 -9.24 21.62 -10.99
CA VAL A 230 -10.11 22.63 -10.35
C VAL A 230 -9.51 24.01 -10.60
N ASN A 231 -10.17 24.81 -11.44
CA ASN A 231 -9.73 26.16 -11.84
C ASN A 231 -8.29 26.21 -12.40
N GLY A 232 -7.89 25.21 -13.18
CA GLY A 232 -6.53 25.11 -13.75
C GLY A 232 -5.49 24.46 -12.83
N VAL A 233 -5.86 24.09 -11.59
CA VAL A 233 -4.97 23.46 -10.61
C VAL A 233 -5.26 21.96 -10.52
N ASN A 234 -4.21 21.14 -10.65
CA ASN A 234 -4.25 19.71 -10.39
C ASN A 234 -3.94 19.45 -8.91
N TYR A 235 -4.87 18.83 -8.17
CA TYR A 235 -4.66 18.40 -6.78
C TYR A 235 -4.27 16.92 -6.65
N CYS A 236 -4.41 16.16 -7.73
CA CYS A 236 -4.17 14.73 -7.76
C CYS A 236 -2.68 14.39 -7.77
N SER A 237 -2.25 13.59 -6.79
CA SER A 237 -0.93 12.96 -6.74
C SER A 237 -0.67 12.03 -7.95
N PRO A 238 0.60 11.73 -8.28
CA PRO A 238 0.95 10.86 -9.41
C PRO A 238 0.29 9.48 -9.37
N THR A 239 -0.03 8.93 -10.53
CA THR A 239 -0.45 7.53 -10.70
C THR A 239 0.65 6.60 -10.19
N ARG A 240 0.29 5.53 -9.48
CA ARG A 240 1.24 4.54 -8.94
C ARG A 240 0.95 3.12 -9.45
N ASN A 241 1.88 2.20 -9.26
CA ASN A 241 1.76 0.79 -9.66
C ASN A 241 2.07 -0.15 -8.49
N GLN A 242 1.08 -0.93 -8.05
CA GLN A 242 1.19 -1.91 -6.98
C GLN A 242 1.82 -3.24 -7.42
N HIS A 243 1.88 -3.50 -8.73
CA HIS A 243 2.28 -4.79 -9.31
C HIS A 243 3.78 -4.94 -9.59
N ILE A 244 4.59 -3.94 -9.25
CA ILE A 244 6.04 -3.91 -9.48
C ILE A 244 6.78 -3.44 -8.22
N PRO A 245 8.03 -3.89 -7.96
CA PRO A 245 8.85 -4.77 -8.80
C PRO A 245 8.35 -6.23 -8.85
N VAL A 246 7.54 -6.63 -7.88
CA VAL A 246 6.86 -7.94 -7.83
C VAL A 246 5.36 -7.74 -7.58
N TYR A 247 4.56 -8.78 -7.82
CA TYR A 247 3.12 -8.70 -7.55
C TYR A 247 2.83 -8.61 -6.05
N CYS A 248 2.11 -7.55 -5.65
CA CYS A 248 1.61 -7.34 -4.31
C CYS A 248 0.13 -6.90 -4.39
N GLY A 249 -0.75 -7.61 -3.69
CA GLY A 249 -2.18 -7.33 -3.62
C GLY A 249 -2.50 -6.18 -2.66
N SER A 250 -2.00 -4.99 -2.95
CA SER A 250 -1.98 -3.84 -2.02
C SER A 250 -2.92 -2.69 -2.42
N CYS A 251 -3.92 -2.93 -3.28
CA CYS A 251 -4.88 -1.89 -3.69
C CYS A 251 -5.55 -1.18 -2.51
N TRP A 252 -5.79 -1.88 -1.41
CA TRP A 252 -6.40 -1.37 -0.19
C TRP A 252 -5.61 -0.18 0.40
N VAL A 253 -4.28 -0.22 0.34
CA VAL A 253 -3.43 0.91 0.73
C VAL A 253 -3.25 1.90 -0.42
N PHE A 254 -3.08 1.46 -1.67
CA PHE A 254 -2.87 2.39 -2.80
C PHE A 254 -4.08 3.27 -3.12
N GLY A 255 -5.30 2.71 -3.12
CA GLY A 255 -6.53 3.47 -3.29
C GLY A 255 -6.74 4.47 -2.16
N THR A 256 -6.50 4.04 -0.92
CA THR A 256 -6.70 4.88 0.27
C THR A 256 -5.65 5.98 0.39
N LEU A 257 -4.37 5.69 0.17
CA LEU A 257 -3.32 6.72 0.14
C LEU A 257 -3.44 7.63 -1.09
N GLY A 258 -3.89 7.11 -2.23
CA GLY A 258 -4.21 7.96 -3.40
C GLY A 258 -5.29 8.98 -3.07
N MET A 259 -6.35 8.56 -2.35
CA MET A 259 -7.36 9.49 -1.82
C MET A 259 -6.76 10.48 -0.81
N LEU A 260 -6.00 10.01 0.17
CA LEU A 260 -5.46 10.84 1.25
C LEU A 260 -4.45 11.88 0.75
N ASN A 261 -3.50 11.49 -0.12
CA ASN A 261 -2.55 12.41 -0.78
C ASN A 261 -3.29 13.60 -1.40
N ASP A 262 -4.34 13.29 -2.19
CA ASP A 262 -5.14 14.31 -2.86
C ASP A 262 -5.89 15.19 -1.86
N ARG A 263 -6.46 14.61 -0.78
CA ARG A 263 -7.10 15.39 0.30
C ARG A 263 -6.12 16.30 1.04
N PHE A 264 -4.89 15.86 1.30
CA PHE A 264 -3.82 16.72 1.85
C PHE A 264 -3.49 17.88 0.90
N ASN A 265 -3.36 17.62 -0.41
CA ASN A 265 -3.12 18.66 -1.40
C ASN A 265 -4.28 19.67 -1.47
N VAL A 266 -5.53 19.20 -1.41
CA VAL A 266 -6.74 20.06 -1.37
C VAL A 266 -6.75 20.92 -0.10
N ALA A 267 -6.58 20.31 1.07
CA ALA A 267 -6.55 21.03 2.35
C ALA A 267 -5.43 22.09 2.42
N ARG A 268 -4.26 21.78 1.85
CA ARG A 268 -3.10 22.68 1.73
C ARG A 268 -3.15 23.59 0.49
N LYS A 269 -4.28 23.64 -0.23
CA LYS A 269 -4.52 24.53 -1.40
C LYS A 269 -3.44 24.42 -2.49
N GLY A 270 -2.92 23.21 -2.74
CA GLY A 270 -1.87 22.95 -3.73
C GLY A 270 -0.49 23.50 -3.34
N ARG A 271 -0.27 23.89 -2.08
CA ARG A 271 1.03 24.40 -1.62
C ARG A 271 2.08 23.30 -1.60
N TRP A 272 3.23 23.55 -2.22
CA TRP A 272 4.39 22.67 -2.21
C TRP A 272 4.89 22.37 -0.78
N PRO A 273 5.49 21.20 -0.50
CA PRO A 273 5.53 20.01 -1.36
C PRO A 273 4.16 19.35 -1.49
N TYR A 274 3.89 18.67 -2.61
CA TYR A 274 2.71 17.81 -2.74
C TYR A 274 2.92 16.56 -1.88
N THR A 275 1.86 16.09 -1.21
CA THR A 275 1.91 14.93 -0.31
C THR A 275 1.98 13.63 -1.11
N PHE A 276 2.92 12.74 -0.74
CA PHE A 276 3.14 11.47 -1.43
C PHE A 276 3.46 10.35 -0.43
N LEU A 277 2.44 9.87 0.29
CA LEU A 277 2.57 8.94 1.42
C LEU A 277 3.07 7.54 1.02
N SER A 278 3.82 6.90 1.92
CA SER A 278 4.38 5.55 1.77
C SER A 278 3.33 4.45 1.93
N PRO A 279 3.08 3.61 0.90
CA PRO A 279 2.31 2.39 1.05
C PRO A 279 3.08 1.31 1.83
N GLN A 280 4.41 1.30 1.74
CA GLN A 280 5.26 0.26 2.32
C GLN A 280 5.32 0.34 3.84
N GLU A 281 5.33 1.56 4.41
CA GLU A 281 5.24 1.73 5.86
C GLU A 281 3.90 1.17 6.37
N VAL A 282 2.77 1.46 5.72
CA VAL A 282 1.47 0.93 6.14
C VAL A 282 1.40 -0.61 6.00
N ILE A 283 1.97 -1.18 4.93
CA ILE A 283 2.05 -2.64 4.73
C ILE A 283 2.88 -3.31 5.84
N ASN A 284 4.03 -2.72 6.20
CA ASN A 284 4.92 -3.30 7.20
C ASN A 284 4.42 -3.07 8.64
N CYS A 285 3.89 -1.87 8.92
CA CYS A 285 3.82 -1.32 10.28
C CYS A 285 2.42 -1.19 10.87
N ASN A 286 1.71 -2.33 10.97
CA ASN A 286 0.42 -2.45 11.65
C ASN A 286 -0.78 -1.84 10.89
N GLY A 287 -0.68 -1.71 9.56
CA GLY A 287 -1.86 -1.49 8.70
C GLY A 287 -2.78 -2.72 8.57
N GLN A 288 -2.62 -3.76 9.41
CA GLN A 288 -3.42 -5.01 9.56
C GLN A 288 -3.70 -5.86 8.30
N GLY A 289 -3.42 -5.34 7.10
CA GLY A 289 -3.36 -6.05 5.83
C GLY A 289 -1.93 -6.39 5.41
N SER A 290 -1.75 -6.74 4.14
CA SER A 290 -0.47 -7.17 3.57
C SER A 290 -0.52 -7.11 2.03
N CYS A 291 0.52 -7.61 1.35
CA CYS A 291 0.47 -7.99 -0.07
C CYS A 291 -0.50 -9.15 -0.39
N SER A 292 -1.18 -9.75 0.59
CA SER A 292 -2.31 -10.67 0.40
C SER A 292 -3.68 -10.00 0.59
N GLY A 293 -3.72 -8.67 0.61
CA GLY A 293 -4.92 -7.84 0.73
C GLY A 293 -5.09 -7.18 2.10
N GLY A 294 -6.15 -6.39 2.22
CA GLY A 294 -6.50 -5.59 3.40
C GLY A 294 -7.76 -4.74 3.14
N THR A 295 -8.05 -3.77 3.99
CA THR A 295 -9.22 -2.88 3.83
C THR A 295 -8.83 -1.41 4.09
N PRO A 296 -9.44 -0.42 3.41
CA PRO A 296 -9.21 1.01 3.67
C PRO A 296 -9.32 1.40 5.15
N GLY A 297 -10.21 0.74 5.89
CA GLY A 297 -10.43 0.93 7.32
C GLY A 297 -9.15 0.86 8.17
N PHE A 298 -8.25 -0.09 7.86
CA PHE A 298 -6.99 -0.23 8.59
C PHE A 298 -6.03 0.94 8.34
N VAL A 299 -6.02 1.49 7.12
CA VAL A 299 -5.19 2.65 6.75
C VAL A 299 -5.64 3.88 7.54
N PHE A 300 -6.95 4.04 7.76
CA PHE A 300 -7.48 5.13 8.58
C PHE A 300 -7.18 4.97 10.07
N GLU A 301 -7.32 3.77 10.62
CA GLU A 301 -6.92 3.50 12.02
C GLU A 301 -5.44 3.78 12.24
N HIS A 302 -4.57 3.30 11.35
CA HIS A 302 -3.13 3.54 11.39
C HIS A 302 -2.79 5.03 11.21
N GLY A 303 -3.39 5.70 10.23
CA GLY A 303 -3.20 7.14 9.99
C GLY A 303 -3.75 8.04 11.11
N LYS A 304 -4.72 7.56 11.90
CA LYS A 304 -5.23 8.27 13.08
C LYS A 304 -4.36 8.03 14.32
N ILE A 305 -3.96 6.79 14.59
CA ILE A 305 -3.27 6.40 15.83
C ILE A 305 -1.76 6.66 15.75
N HIS A 306 -1.15 6.35 14.61
CA HIS A 306 0.30 6.42 14.42
C HIS A 306 0.73 7.56 13.47
N GLY A 307 -0.16 7.98 12.57
CA GLY A 307 0.17 8.91 11.49
C GLY A 307 0.98 8.24 10.37
N LEU A 308 0.73 8.69 9.15
CA LEU A 308 1.33 8.21 7.92
C LEU A 308 2.66 8.94 7.66
N VAL A 309 3.54 8.36 6.84
CA VAL A 309 4.85 8.93 6.48
C VAL A 309 4.93 9.20 4.97
N GLU A 310 5.78 10.13 4.55
CA GLU A 310 6.13 10.31 3.13
C GLU A 310 6.83 9.08 2.54
N GLU A 311 6.70 8.86 1.24
CA GLU A 311 7.32 7.74 0.50
C GLU A 311 8.80 7.58 0.83
N GLY A 312 9.54 8.69 0.90
CA GLY A 312 10.98 8.70 1.17
C GLY A 312 11.42 8.13 2.52
N CYS A 313 10.49 7.93 3.47
CA CYS A 313 10.77 7.19 4.71
C CYS A 313 10.86 5.67 4.47
N ASN A 314 10.07 5.14 3.55
CA ASN A 314 10.07 3.72 3.19
C ASN A 314 9.50 3.56 1.78
N ASN A 315 10.38 3.54 0.78
CA ASN A 315 9.99 3.42 -0.62
C ASN A 315 9.27 2.08 -0.88
N TYR A 316 8.31 2.08 -1.81
CA TYR A 316 7.55 0.89 -2.18
C TYR A 316 8.41 -0.22 -2.78
N ARG A 317 8.36 -1.39 -2.14
CA ARG A 317 9.11 -2.61 -2.51
C ARG A 317 8.20 -3.78 -2.94
N ALA A 318 6.89 -3.64 -2.79
CA ALA A 318 5.89 -4.67 -3.12
C ALA A 318 6.05 -6.00 -2.36
N VAL A 319 6.52 -5.93 -1.11
CA VAL A 319 6.77 -7.10 -0.24
C VAL A 319 6.15 -6.90 1.15
N ASN A 320 6.05 -7.99 1.92
CA ASN A 320 5.76 -7.92 3.35
C ASN A 320 7.09 -7.98 4.12
N GLU A 321 7.33 -7.04 5.02
CA GLU A 321 8.53 -7.02 5.87
C GLU A 321 8.16 -6.76 7.34
N VAL A 322 9.17 -6.71 8.20
CA VAL A 322 9.01 -6.41 9.62
C VAL A 322 8.67 -4.93 9.86
N CYS A 323 8.04 -4.63 10.99
CA CYS A 323 7.97 -3.29 11.53
C CYS A 323 9.02 -3.06 12.60
N ASP A 324 10.16 -2.51 12.19
CA ASP A 324 11.17 -1.95 13.08
C ASP A 324 11.29 -0.42 12.84
N PRO A 325 12.10 0.31 13.63
CA PRO A 325 12.26 1.76 13.43
C PRO A 325 12.77 2.15 12.03
N TYR A 326 13.56 1.30 11.36
CA TYR A 326 14.05 1.56 10.01
C TYR A 326 12.93 1.39 8.97
N HIS A 327 12.07 0.38 9.12
CA HIS A 327 10.91 0.18 8.26
C HIS A 327 9.76 1.18 8.54
N ARG A 328 9.78 1.90 9.67
CA ARG A 328 8.96 3.09 9.91
C ARG A 328 9.48 4.31 9.16
N CYS A 329 10.75 4.64 9.31
CA CYS A 329 11.44 5.65 8.49
C CYS A 329 12.94 5.39 8.52
N GLY A 330 13.52 5.09 7.36
CA GLY A 330 14.90 4.64 7.25
C GLY A 330 15.62 5.22 6.05
N THR A 331 16.93 5.37 6.17
CA THR A 331 17.79 5.74 5.04
C THR A 331 19.13 5.04 5.12
N CYS A 332 19.79 4.92 3.97
CA CYS A 332 21.13 4.35 3.85
C CYS A 332 22.07 5.39 3.25
N TRP A 333 23.13 5.71 3.98
CA TRP A 333 24.36 6.19 3.35
C TRP A 333 25.20 4.99 2.90
N PRO A 334 26.17 5.15 1.98
CA PRO A 334 26.96 4.04 1.47
C PRO A 334 27.56 3.17 2.60
N GLY A 335 27.15 1.90 2.66
CA GLY A 335 27.59 0.93 3.67
C GLY A 335 26.95 1.06 5.06
N ASN A 336 26.03 1.99 5.31
CA ASN A 336 25.37 2.15 6.62
C ASN A 336 23.91 2.61 6.52
N CYS A 337 22.99 1.77 6.99
CA CYS A 337 21.54 2.04 7.03
C CYS A 337 21.08 2.27 8.47
N TYR A 338 20.27 3.30 8.69
CA TYR A 338 19.83 3.71 10.03
C TYR A 338 18.40 4.27 10.03
N ALA A 339 17.72 4.11 11.16
CA ALA A 339 16.39 4.66 11.38
C ALA A 339 16.44 6.17 11.63
N ILE A 340 15.66 6.93 10.88
CA ILE A 340 15.44 8.35 11.11
C ILE A 340 14.51 8.47 12.32
N GLN A 341 14.84 9.36 13.27
CA GLN A 341 14.06 9.49 14.52
C GLN A 341 12.99 10.59 14.45
N ASN A 342 13.32 11.72 13.81
CA ASN A 342 12.39 12.85 13.62
C ASN A 342 12.05 13.00 12.13
N TYR A 343 10.76 12.89 11.81
CA TYR A 343 10.21 12.98 10.47
C TYR A 343 8.72 13.32 10.55
N THR A 344 8.20 13.96 9.50
CA THR A 344 6.81 14.41 9.44
C THR A 344 5.83 13.23 9.51
N ARG A 345 4.78 13.39 10.33
CA ARG A 345 3.65 12.46 10.43
C ARG A 345 2.39 13.13 9.90
N PHE A 346 1.63 12.41 9.07
CA PHE A 346 0.42 12.89 8.40
C PHE A 346 -0.78 12.19 9.03
N TYR A 347 -1.63 12.94 9.73
CA TYR A 347 -2.70 12.35 10.55
C TYR A 347 -4.08 12.41 9.88
N VAL A 348 -4.92 11.43 10.23
CA VAL A 348 -6.36 11.40 9.90
C VAL A 348 -7.17 11.76 11.15
N LYS A 349 -8.04 12.78 11.05
CA LYS A 349 -8.92 13.21 12.15
C LYS A 349 -10.12 12.30 12.27
N GLU A 350 -10.90 12.26 11.20
CA GLU A 350 -12.17 11.58 11.11
C GLU A 350 -12.23 10.75 9.83
N TYR A 351 -12.99 9.68 9.85
CA TYR A 351 -13.24 8.82 8.70
C TYR A 351 -14.54 8.04 8.88
N GLY A 352 -15.12 7.56 7.79
CA GLY A 352 -16.32 6.76 7.86
C GLY A 352 -16.69 6.11 6.54
N PRO A 353 -17.69 5.20 6.57
CA PRO A 353 -18.29 4.61 5.38
C PRO A 353 -19.07 5.65 4.58
N LEU A 354 -19.32 5.32 3.32
CA LEU A 354 -20.06 6.12 2.34
C LEU A 354 -20.61 5.20 1.25
N SER A 355 -21.82 5.46 0.78
CA SER A 355 -22.43 4.73 -0.33
C SER A 355 -23.50 5.58 -1.01
N GLY A 356 -23.76 5.30 -2.28
CA GLY A 356 -24.76 5.97 -3.10
C GLY A 356 -24.26 7.24 -3.77
N ARG A 357 -24.59 7.38 -5.06
CA ARG A 357 -24.16 8.47 -5.96
C ARG A 357 -24.20 9.86 -5.35
N GLU A 358 -25.34 10.29 -4.80
CA GLU A 358 -25.49 11.67 -4.32
C GLU A 358 -24.57 11.98 -3.13
N ALA A 359 -24.44 11.05 -2.19
CA ALA A 359 -23.52 11.19 -1.06
C ALA A 359 -22.05 11.19 -1.52
N MET A 360 -21.72 10.33 -2.50
CA MET A 360 -20.37 10.29 -3.10
C MET A 360 -20.03 11.61 -3.79
N MET A 361 -20.90 12.12 -4.65
CA MET A 361 -20.69 13.42 -5.32
C MET A 361 -20.55 14.55 -4.29
N ALA A 362 -21.38 14.56 -3.24
CA ALA A 362 -21.36 15.59 -2.21
C ALA A 362 -20.07 15.58 -1.38
N GLU A 363 -19.58 14.41 -0.98
CA GLU A 363 -18.31 14.28 -0.26
C GLU A 363 -17.12 14.62 -1.17
N ILE A 364 -17.11 14.16 -2.43
CA ILE A 364 -16.04 14.44 -3.40
C ILE A 364 -15.92 15.95 -3.65
N HIS A 365 -17.00 16.64 -3.99
CA HIS A 365 -16.98 18.07 -4.30
C HIS A 365 -16.55 18.92 -3.11
N ASN A 366 -17.08 18.62 -1.92
CA ASN A 366 -16.88 19.48 -0.76
C ASN A 366 -15.55 19.24 -0.02
N ARG A 367 -14.96 18.03 -0.13
CA ARG A 367 -13.85 17.60 0.75
C ARG A 367 -12.72 16.82 0.08
N GLY A 368 -12.75 16.66 -1.24
CA GLY A 368 -11.72 15.91 -1.97
C GLY A 368 -12.10 14.47 -2.26
N PRO A 369 -11.28 13.73 -3.03
CA PRO A 369 -11.57 12.35 -3.47
C PRO A 369 -12.02 11.39 -2.37
N ILE A 370 -12.63 10.27 -2.75
CA ILE A 370 -13.00 9.16 -1.86
C ILE A 370 -12.31 7.86 -2.30
N VAL A 371 -12.23 6.85 -1.42
CA VAL A 371 -11.81 5.49 -1.79
C VAL A 371 -13.01 4.58 -1.85
N CYS A 372 -13.12 3.75 -2.89
CA CYS A 372 -14.22 2.82 -3.10
C CYS A 372 -13.71 1.40 -3.38
N THR A 373 -14.53 0.41 -3.04
CA THR A 373 -14.32 -1.00 -3.37
C THR A 373 -15.11 -1.35 -4.64
N ILE A 374 -14.50 -2.10 -5.55
CA ILE A 374 -15.14 -2.63 -6.76
C ILE A 374 -14.97 -4.15 -6.86
N GLY A 375 -15.89 -4.79 -7.57
CA GLY A 375 -15.73 -6.16 -8.06
C GLY A 375 -15.03 -6.16 -9.42
N GLY A 376 -13.70 -6.05 -9.44
CA GLY A 376 -12.89 -6.14 -10.66
C GLY A 376 -13.06 -7.50 -11.34
N THR A 377 -13.18 -7.50 -12.66
CA THR A 377 -13.37 -8.71 -13.49
C THR A 377 -12.18 -8.91 -14.42
N GLY A 378 -12.01 -10.12 -14.96
CA GLY A 378 -11.00 -10.35 -16.01
C GLY A 378 -11.17 -9.42 -17.22
N ASN A 379 -12.40 -9.06 -17.57
CA ASN A 379 -12.65 -8.13 -18.67
C ASN A 379 -12.16 -6.71 -18.35
N PHE A 380 -12.44 -6.21 -17.14
CA PHE A 380 -11.93 -4.94 -16.64
C PHE A 380 -10.40 -4.94 -16.57
N ASP A 381 -9.81 -5.99 -15.99
CA ASP A 381 -8.38 -6.13 -15.74
C ASP A 381 -7.53 -6.14 -17.02
N PHE A 382 -8.00 -6.87 -18.05
CA PHE A 382 -7.22 -7.18 -19.26
C PHE A 382 -7.64 -6.40 -20.50
N ASN A 383 -8.91 -5.97 -20.63
CA ASN A 383 -9.43 -5.39 -21.87
C ASN A 383 -9.69 -3.87 -21.80
N TYR A 384 -9.73 -3.26 -20.60
CA TYR A 384 -9.94 -1.81 -20.50
C TYR A 384 -8.72 -1.01 -21.00
N ASN A 385 -8.92 -0.22 -22.04
CA ASN A 385 -7.91 0.67 -22.64
C ASN A 385 -8.41 2.11 -22.90
N GLY A 386 -9.64 2.43 -22.48
CA GLY A 386 -10.24 3.75 -22.61
C GLY A 386 -11.75 3.73 -22.82
N GLY A 387 -12.38 4.90 -22.72
CA GLY A 387 -13.83 5.06 -22.80
C GLY A 387 -14.52 4.90 -21.46
N ILE A 388 -15.86 4.95 -21.47
CA ILE A 388 -16.69 4.76 -20.27
C ILE A 388 -16.99 3.27 -20.16
N TYR A 389 -16.49 2.64 -19.10
CA TYR A 389 -16.69 1.23 -18.82
C TYR A 389 -18.14 0.95 -18.40
N GLU A 390 -18.70 -0.12 -18.94
CA GLU A 390 -19.92 -0.78 -18.47
C GLU A 390 -19.70 -2.30 -18.54
N GLU A 391 -20.11 -3.03 -17.51
CA GLU A 391 -20.15 -4.49 -17.54
C GLU A 391 -21.22 -5.01 -16.59
N LEU A 392 -22.16 -5.80 -17.12
CA LEU A 392 -23.12 -6.54 -16.33
C LEU A 392 -22.38 -7.71 -15.62
N ALA A 393 -22.06 -7.54 -14.34
CA ALA A 393 -21.23 -8.47 -13.58
C ALA A 393 -21.79 -8.72 -12.16
N ASP A 394 -21.57 -9.93 -11.64
CA ASP A 394 -21.79 -10.22 -10.22
C ASP A 394 -20.70 -9.57 -9.37
N GLU A 395 -21.12 -8.74 -8.42
CA GLU A 395 -20.22 -7.92 -7.60
C GLU A 395 -19.51 -8.73 -6.51
N GLN A 396 -18.32 -9.26 -6.83
CA GLN A 396 -17.41 -9.82 -5.83
C GLN A 396 -16.29 -8.83 -5.53
N PHE A 397 -16.53 -7.96 -4.55
CA PHE A 397 -15.58 -6.94 -4.09
C PHE A 397 -14.19 -7.51 -3.82
N ASN A 398 -13.22 -7.02 -4.60
CA ASN A 398 -11.87 -7.59 -4.65
C ASN A 398 -10.76 -6.57 -4.91
N HIS A 399 -11.09 -5.32 -5.24
CA HIS A 399 -10.14 -4.27 -5.59
C HIS A 399 -10.57 -2.91 -5.02
N ASN A 400 -9.60 -2.05 -4.65
CA ASN A 400 -9.86 -0.71 -4.13
C ASN A 400 -9.25 0.36 -5.04
N VAL A 401 -10.00 1.43 -5.26
CA VAL A 401 -9.71 2.51 -6.22
C VAL A 401 -10.08 3.87 -5.62
N ALA A 402 -9.50 4.96 -6.10
CA ALA A 402 -9.86 6.31 -5.64
C ALA A 402 -10.77 7.01 -6.66
N VAL A 403 -11.96 7.45 -6.24
CA VAL A 403 -12.89 8.22 -7.07
C VAL A 403 -12.67 9.71 -6.84
N VAL A 404 -12.31 10.44 -7.89
CA VAL A 404 -11.85 11.85 -7.80
C VAL A 404 -12.83 12.86 -8.40
N GLY A 405 -13.95 12.40 -8.95
CA GLY A 405 -14.82 13.25 -9.74
C GLY A 405 -15.82 12.48 -10.59
N TRP A 406 -16.56 13.21 -11.39
CA TRP A 406 -17.54 12.70 -12.35
C TRP A 406 -17.65 13.64 -13.55
N GLY A 407 -18.16 13.13 -14.66
CA GLY A 407 -18.48 13.93 -15.83
C GLY A 407 -19.66 13.36 -16.59
N VAL A 408 -20.14 14.10 -17.58
CA VAL A 408 -21.17 13.62 -18.51
C VAL A 408 -20.62 13.67 -19.92
N ASP A 409 -20.69 12.55 -20.62
CA ASP A 409 -20.24 12.48 -22.00
C ASP A 409 -21.08 13.42 -22.90
N PRO A 410 -20.46 14.32 -23.68
CA PRO A 410 -21.19 15.32 -24.43
C PRO A 410 -21.99 14.74 -25.61
N GLU A 411 -21.65 13.56 -26.11
CA GLU A 411 -22.32 12.93 -27.25
C GLU A 411 -23.44 11.98 -26.78
N THR A 412 -23.08 10.99 -25.98
CA THR A 412 -23.98 9.92 -25.49
C THR A 412 -24.86 10.34 -24.31
N LYS A 413 -24.51 11.45 -23.64
CA LYS A 413 -25.12 11.91 -22.37
C LYS A 413 -24.99 10.92 -21.20
N VAL A 414 -24.11 9.94 -21.31
CA VAL A 414 -23.82 8.99 -20.23
C VAL A 414 -22.97 9.69 -19.17
N GLU A 415 -23.43 9.66 -17.93
CA GLU A 415 -22.66 10.10 -16.77
C GLU A 415 -21.69 8.99 -16.32
N TYR A 416 -20.50 9.40 -15.90
CA TYR A 416 -19.44 8.51 -15.47
C TYR A 416 -18.69 9.04 -14.25
N TRP A 417 -18.21 8.12 -13.41
CA TRP A 417 -17.20 8.39 -12.39
C TRP A 417 -15.82 8.52 -13.02
N ILE A 418 -14.96 9.37 -12.45
CA ILE A 418 -13.54 9.51 -12.79
C ILE A 418 -12.73 8.83 -11.69
N VAL A 419 -11.99 7.79 -12.04
CA VAL A 419 -11.43 6.85 -11.05
C VAL A 419 -9.94 6.59 -11.30
N ARG A 420 -9.11 6.74 -10.26
CA ARG A 420 -7.69 6.38 -10.25
C ARG A 420 -7.54 4.90 -9.92
N ASN A 421 -6.83 4.18 -10.78
CA ASN A 421 -6.37 2.82 -10.50
C ASN A 421 -4.89 2.82 -10.05
N SER A 422 -4.42 1.70 -9.51
CA SER A 422 -3.10 1.51 -8.91
C SER A 422 -2.22 0.53 -9.70
N TRP A 423 -2.40 0.44 -11.01
CA TRP A 423 -1.69 -0.50 -11.90
C TRP A 423 -0.70 0.17 -12.86
N GLY A 424 -0.32 1.42 -12.59
CA GLY A 424 0.59 2.23 -13.40
C GLY A 424 -0.07 2.88 -14.63
N GLU A 425 0.62 3.86 -15.20
CA GLU A 425 0.07 4.68 -16.29
C GLU A 425 -0.16 3.92 -17.61
N ALA A 426 0.49 2.77 -17.79
CA ALA A 426 0.33 1.95 -19.00
C ALA A 426 -1.02 1.23 -19.11
N TRP A 427 -1.83 1.21 -18.04
CA TRP A 427 -3.16 0.61 -18.02
C TRP A 427 -4.25 1.68 -18.19
N GLY A 428 -5.32 1.38 -18.96
CA GLY A 428 -6.45 2.30 -19.12
C GLY A 428 -6.08 3.69 -19.63
N GLU A 429 -6.74 4.73 -19.09
CA GLU A 429 -6.56 6.12 -19.46
C GLU A 429 -5.43 6.76 -18.62
N LYS A 430 -4.17 6.42 -18.89
CA LYS A 430 -2.98 6.83 -18.10
C LYS A 430 -3.01 6.35 -16.63
N GLY A 431 -3.51 5.14 -16.39
CA GLY A 431 -3.75 4.55 -15.07
C GLY A 431 -5.09 4.94 -14.44
N TRP A 432 -5.92 5.67 -15.16
CA TRP A 432 -7.28 6.04 -14.76
C TRP A 432 -8.30 5.25 -15.57
N PHE A 433 -9.55 5.27 -15.12
CA PHE A 433 -10.68 4.81 -15.90
C PHE A 433 -11.92 5.67 -15.66
N ARG A 434 -12.86 5.56 -16.58
CA ARG A 434 -14.22 6.08 -16.45
C ARG A 434 -15.19 4.91 -16.41
N ILE A 435 -16.22 4.98 -15.57
CA ILE A 435 -17.21 3.91 -15.39
C ILE A 435 -18.58 4.52 -15.16
N VAL A 436 -19.64 3.89 -15.69
CA VAL A 436 -21.01 4.41 -15.58
C VAL A 436 -21.46 4.62 -14.13
N THR A 437 -22.33 5.60 -13.89
CA THR A 437 -22.97 5.84 -12.58
C THR A 437 -24.33 5.13 -12.48
N SER A 438 -24.92 5.05 -11.30
CA SER A 438 -26.21 4.39 -11.04
C SER A 438 -27.38 4.87 -11.90
N ILE A 439 -27.39 6.12 -12.38
CA ILE A 439 -28.46 6.65 -13.24
C ILE A 439 -28.47 6.00 -14.64
N TYR A 440 -27.39 5.31 -15.04
CA TYR A 440 -27.30 4.61 -16.31
C TYR A 440 -28.41 3.54 -16.49
N LYS A 441 -28.81 3.29 -17.75
CA LYS A 441 -29.93 2.39 -18.12
C LYS A 441 -31.21 2.63 -17.29
N ASN A 442 -31.59 3.89 -17.12
CA ASN A 442 -32.76 4.32 -16.35
C ASN A 442 -32.70 3.92 -14.86
N GLY A 443 -31.59 4.20 -14.19
CA GLY A 443 -31.42 3.91 -12.75
C GLY A 443 -30.93 2.49 -12.43
N ARG A 444 -30.45 1.74 -13.43
CA ARG A 444 -29.91 0.37 -13.28
C ARG A 444 -28.38 0.30 -13.32
N GLY A 445 -27.69 1.44 -13.34
CA GLY A 445 -26.24 1.51 -13.52
C GLY A 445 -25.41 0.77 -12.46
N ASN A 446 -25.99 0.52 -11.28
CA ASN A 446 -25.37 -0.30 -10.23
C ASN A 446 -25.22 -1.78 -10.61
N GLU A 447 -25.88 -2.26 -11.66
CA GLU A 447 -25.63 -3.58 -12.26
C GLU A 447 -24.45 -3.57 -13.25
N TYR A 448 -24.00 -2.38 -13.67
CA TYR A 448 -23.04 -2.16 -14.77
C TYR A 448 -21.72 -1.50 -14.33
N ASN A 449 -21.63 -1.05 -13.07
CA ASN A 449 -20.53 -0.23 -12.54
C ASN A 449 -19.61 -0.96 -11.57
N LEU A 450 -19.58 -2.30 -11.63
CA LEU A 450 -18.80 -3.16 -10.73
C LEU A 450 -19.06 -2.93 -9.23
N GLY A 451 -20.22 -2.37 -8.89
CA GLY A 451 -20.63 -2.08 -7.51
C GLY A 451 -19.95 -0.87 -6.87
N ILE A 452 -19.28 0.00 -7.66
CA ILE A 452 -18.45 1.11 -7.16
C ILE A 452 -19.16 2.08 -6.21
N GLU A 453 -20.50 2.15 -6.26
CA GLU A 453 -21.30 3.03 -5.40
C GLU A 453 -21.77 2.40 -4.08
N ARG A 454 -21.42 1.13 -3.80
CA ARG A 454 -21.96 0.40 -2.65
C ARG A 454 -21.08 0.42 -1.41
N GLU A 455 -19.76 0.45 -1.57
CA GLU A 455 -18.81 0.47 -0.45
C GLU A 455 -17.69 1.47 -0.76
N CYS A 456 -17.82 2.67 -0.20
CA CYS A 456 -16.80 3.70 -0.21
C CYS A 456 -16.47 4.19 1.21
N PHE A 457 -15.40 4.94 1.34
CA PHE A 457 -14.97 5.57 2.58
C PHE A 457 -14.44 6.98 2.32
N TRP A 458 -14.60 7.84 3.32
CA TRP A 458 -14.08 9.21 3.36
C TRP A 458 -13.15 9.40 4.56
N ALA A 459 -12.31 10.43 4.51
CA ALA A 459 -11.45 10.82 5.63
C ALA A 459 -11.18 12.34 5.66
N ASP A 460 -11.22 12.97 6.83
CA ASP A 460 -10.73 14.32 7.04
C ASP A 460 -9.27 14.28 7.53
N VAL A 461 -8.40 15.03 6.86
CA VAL A 461 -6.94 15.08 7.13
C VAL A 461 -6.57 16.14 8.16
N ASP A 462 -5.48 15.94 8.90
CA ASP A 462 -4.89 16.98 9.76
C ASP A 462 -3.72 17.68 9.09
N ILE A 463 -3.83 19.00 8.93
CA ILE A 463 -2.75 19.85 8.42
C ILE A 463 -2.13 20.73 9.50
N SER A 464 -2.61 20.67 10.75
CA SER A 464 -2.18 21.57 11.84
C SER A 464 -0.71 21.43 12.24
N ASN A 465 -0.06 20.33 11.85
CA ASN A 465 1.37 20.07 12.04
C ASN A 465 2.18 20.10 10.72
N LEU A 466 1.58 20.60 9.62
CA LEU A 466 2.17 20.65 8.27
C LEU A 466 2.35 22.09 7.73
N ASP A 467 2.08 23.09 8.59
CA ASP A 467 2.13 24.54 8.31
C ASP A 467 3.31 25.22 9.00
#